data_AF-A0A0M0BVY3-F1
#
_entry.id   AF-A0A0M0BVY3-F1
#
_cell.length_a   1.000
_cell.length_b   1.000
_cell.length_c   1.000
_cell.angle_alpha   90.00
_cell.angle_beta   90.00
_cell.angle_gamma   90.00
#
_symmetry.space_group_name_H-M   'P 1'
#
loop_
_entity.id
_entity.type
_entity.pdbx_description
1 polymer ?
#
loop_
_entity_poly.entity_id
_entity_poly.type
_entity_poly.pdbx_seq_one_letter_code
_entity_poly.pdbx_strand_id
1 'polypeptide(L)'
;LSRPEKLYTAQNYQKFLATLRRDFPHYLYLCPYRRKEVLSIPKNKIKKVYASNECLRQIFQNENKDTLQKEAIELVELLSSESKVPIQDFGIHGSVGLNMHNEHSDIDLVVYGAQNFTNLERTVNRLADEEVFTHVFTKKIDQARKHRCRYNDRRFVYNAVRKTKEIDTKHGRFRYTPIKNVQFVSEVVNDNENMFRPAVYAIKDYKPFDLASELSDEQIPVIVTSMIGYYRNVARTGDKIRVSGALEKVDNIETGEMYYHVVVGTGIHGNEYIEPIENLTG
;
A
#
# COMPACT_ATOMS: atom_id res chain seq x y z
N LEU A 1 -16.17 7.32 7.91
CA LEU A 1 -15.30 7.38 9.11
C LEU A 1 -13.92 6.78 8.79
N SER A 2 -12.91 7.63 8.61
CA SER A 2 -11.54 7.21 8.28
C SER A 2 -10.77 6.78 9.53
N ARG A 3 -11.08 5.59 10.05
CA ARG A 3 -10.35 5.00 11.19
C ARG A 3 -8.82 4.99 10.95
N PRO A 4 -8.29 4.58 9.79
CA PRO A 4 -6.85 4.51 9.58
C PRO A 4 -6.13 5.87 9.65
N GLU A 5 -6.70 6.93 9.07
CA GLU A 5 -6.06 8.26 9.11
C GLU A 5 -6.08 8.86 10.51
N LYS A 6 -7.11 8.55 11.31
CA LYS A 6 -7.18 9.03 12.70
C LYS A 6 -6.30 8.18 13.63
N LEU A 7 -6.22 6.87 13.43
CA LEU A 7 -5.48 5.95 14.32
C LEU A 7 -3.98 5.88 14.03
N TYR A 8 -3.55 6.05 12.78
CA TYR A 8 -2.15 5.89 12.37
C TYR A 8 -1.46 7.21 12.00
N THR A 9 -1.86 8.31 12.63
CA THR A 9 -1.11 9.59 12.54
C THR A 9 0.30 9.41 13.11
N ALA A 10 1.24 10.26 12.71
CA ALA A 10 2.57 10.32 13.34
C ALA A 10 2.46 10.45 14.87
N GLN A 11 1.56 11.31 15.36
CA GLN A 11 1.33 11.49 16.79
C GLN A 11 0.85 10.20 17.49
N ASN A 12 -0.08 9.46 16.88
CA ASN A 12 -0.54 8.20 17.48
C ASN A 12 0.49 7.08 17.35
N TYR A 13 1.30 7.07 16.29
CA TYR A 13 2.43 6.17 16.18
C TYR A 13 3.43 6.37 17.33
N GLN A 14 3.74 7.62 17.71
CA GLN A 14 4.58 7.90 18.88
C GLN A 14 3.96 7.39 20.18
N LYS A 15 2.63 7.50 20.35
CA LYS A 15 1.92 6.92 21.50
C LYS A 15 2.04 5.39 21.51
N PHE A 16 1.88 4.72 20.36
CA PHE A 16 2.05 3.27 20.27
C PHE A 16 3.47 2.84 20.65
N LEU A 17 4.50 3.55 20.16
CA LEU A 17 5.89 3.27 20.55
C LEU A 17 6.09 3.45 22.06
N ALA A 18 5.57 4.51 22.66
CA ALA A 18 5.68 4.73 24.10
C ALA A 18 5.00 3.62 24.92
N THR A 19 3.78 3.22 24.53
CA THR A 19 3.04 2.12 25.19
C THR A 19 3.78 0.79 25.04
N LEU A 20 4.22 0.44 23.84
CA LEU A 20 4.95 -0.81 23.61
C LEU A 20 6.29 -0.82 24.34
N ARG A 21 7.00 0.32 24.41
CA ARG A 21 8.26 0.39 25.15
C ARG A 21 8.05 0.13 26.64
N ARG A 22 6.94 0.63 27.20
CA ARG A 22 6.59 0.44 28.61
C ARG A 22 6.10 -0.98 28.91
N ASP A 23 5.14 -1.47 28.12
CA ASP A 23 4.34 -2.64 28.47
C ASP A 23 4.73 -3.91 27.69
N PHE A 24 5.25 -3.76 26.46
CA PHE A 24 5.55 -4.88 25.56
C PHE A 24 6.82 -4.66 24.72
N PRO A 25 7.99 -4.42 25.35
CA PRO A 25 9.20 -3.96 24.64
C PRO A 25 9.73 -4.97 23.61
N HIS A 26 9.40 -6.24 23.76
CA HIS A 26 9.75 -7.31 22.82
C HIS A 26 9.06 -7.19 21.45
N TYR A 27 8.08 -6.30 21.29
CA TYR A 27 7.49 -5.95 19.99
C TYR A 27 8.15 -4.74 19.32
N LEU A 28 9.16 -4.16 19.95
CA LEU A 28 9.97 -3.09 19.38
C LEU A 28 11.32 -3.65 18.94
N TYR A 29 11.66 -3.41 17.68
CA TYR A 29 12.95 -3.74 17.11
C TYR A 29 13.66 -2.46 16.69
N LEU A 30 14.80 -2.16 17.33
CA LEU A 30 15.68 -1.08 16.87
C LEU A 30 16.42 -1.56 15.62
N CYS A 31 15.93 -1.14 14.46
CA CYS A 31 16.48 -1.56 13.17
C CYS A 31 17.81 -0.82 12.89
N PRO A 32 18.96 -1.51 12.86
CA PRO A 32 20.26 -0.86 12.65
C PRO A 32 20.37 -0.26 11.24
N TYR A 33 19.66 -0.84 10.28
CA TYR A 33 19.64 -0.38 8.89
C TYR A 33 18.81 0.88 8.67
N ARG A 34 17.80 1.13 9.52
CA ARG A 34 16.93 2.32 9.44
C ARG A 34 17.16 3.33 10.55
N ARG A 35 18.01 2.99 11.53
CA ARG A 35 18.30 3.78 12.75
C ARG A 35 17.03 4.24 13.47
N LYS A 36 16.00 3.39 13.48
CA LYS A 36 14.72 3.66 14.13
C LYS A 36 14.08 2.40 14.70
N GLU A 37 13.27 2.59 15.73
CA GLU A 37 12.39 1.54 16.22
C GLU A 37 11.28 1.26 15.22
N VAL A 38 11.07 -0.02 14.94
CA VAL A 38 9.96 -0.52 14.16
C VAL A 38 9.18 -1.55 14.97
N LEU A 39 7.88 -1.58 14.73
CA LEU A 39 7.03 -2.63 15.30
C LEU A 39 7.36 -3.95 14.62
N SER A 40 7.69 -4.97 15.40
CA SER A 40 8.08 -6.29 14.90
C SER A 40 7.60 -7.38 15.85
N ILE A 41 7.16 -8.51 15.31
CA ILE A 41 6.72 -9.66 16.10
C ILE A 41 7.82 -10.72 16.09
N PRO A 42 8.42 -11.07 17.25
CA PRO A 42 9.36 -12.18 17.32
C PRO A 42 8.75 -13.48 16.81
N LYS A 43 9.48 -14.23 15.97
CA LYS A 43 8.96 -15.45 15.33
C LYS A 43 8.41 -16.47 16.33
N ASN A 44 9.09 -16.64 17.45
CA ASN A 44 8.68 -17.54 18.54
C ASN A 44 7.40 -17.09 19.28
N LYS A 45 6.93 -15.86 19.06
CA LYS A 45 5.65 -15.35 19.60
C LYS A 45 4.50 -15.40 18.59
N ILE A 46 4.74 -15.87 17.37
CA ILE A 46 3.69 -16.04 16.36
C ILE A 46 2.93 -17.32 16.66
N LYS A 47 1.67 -17.20 17.12
CA LYS A 47 0.78 -18.35 17.35
C LYS A 47 0.19 -18.89 16.04
N LYS A 48 -0.24 -17.99 15.15
CA LYS A 48 -0.87 -18.32 13.87
C LYS A 48 -0.69 -17.16 12.88
N VAL A 49 -0.50 -17.50 11.61
CA VAL A 49 -0.54 -16.54 10.49
C VAL A 49 -1.82 -16.78 9.72
N TYR A 50 -2.51 -15.70 9.36
CA TYR A 50 -3.70 -15.72 8.52
C TYR A 50 -3.31 -15.14 7.16
N ALA A 51 -2.83 -16.00 6.27
CA ALA A 51 -2.49 -15.61 4.91
C ALA A 51 -3.76 -15.55 4.05
N SER A 52 -3.95 -14.45 3.30
CA SER A 52 -5.22 -14.15 2.62
C SER A 52 -5.65 -15.22 1.62
N ASN A 53 -4.70 -15.81 0.89
CA ASN A 53 -4.96 -16.92 -0.02
C ASN A 53 -5.42 -18.20 0.71
N GLU A 54 -4.87 -18.47 1.90
CA GLU A 54 -5.29 -19.59 2.74
C GLU A 54 -6.66 -19.36 3.35
N CYS A 55 -6.94 -18.13 3.79
CA CYS A 55 -8.27 -17.73 4.26
C CYS A 55 -9.32 -17.95 3.17
N LEU A 56 -9.06 -17.51 1.93
CA LEU A 56 -9.94 -17.75 0.80
C LEU A 56 -10.12 -19.25 0.52
N ARG A 57 -9.02 -20.03 0.49
CA ARG A 57 -9.08 -21.49 0.31
C ARG A 57 -9.96 -22.17 1.38
N GLN A 58 -9.84 -21.76 2.64
CA GLN A 58 -10.67 -22.28 3.72
C GLN A 58 -12.15 -21.93 3.53
N ILE A 59 -12.46 -20.73 3.05
CA ILE A 59 -13.83 -20.33 2.72
C ILE A 59 -14.39 -21.22 1.61
N PHE A 60 -13.64 -21.47 0.53
CA PHE A 60 -14.05 -22.41 -0.54
C PHE A 60 -14.36 -23.81 -0.02
N GLN A 61 -13.50 -24.33 0.87
CA GLN A 61 -13.59 -25.68 1.42
C GLN A 61 -14.68 -25.85 2.50
N ASN A 62 -15.16 -24.76 3.11
CA ASN A 62 -16.17 -24.82 4.15
C ASN A 62 -17.53 -25.23 3.56
N GLU A 63 -18.16 -26.31 4.02
CA GLU A 63 -19.51 -26.72 3.54
C GLU A 63 -20.62 -25.77 4.03
N ASN A 64 -20.46 -25.21 5.24
CA ASN A 64 -21.46 -24.36 5.89
C ASN A 64 -21.12 -22.88 5.72
N LYS A 65 -21.15 -22.42 4.47
CA LYS A 65 -20.88 -21.01 4.13
C LYS A 65 -22.09 -20.15 4.48
N ASP A 66 -21.86 -19.04 5.17
CA ASP A 66 -22.88 -18.00 5.31
C ASP A 66 -23.06 -17.17 4.02
N THR A 67 -24.02 -16.26 4.04
CA THR A 67 -24.35 -15.41 2.88
C THR A 67 -23.15 -14.58 2.41
N LEU A 68 -22.40 -13.96 3.32
CA LEU A 68 -21.28 -13.09 2.94
C LEU A 68 -20.11 -13.89 2.38
N GLN A 69 -19.87 -15.10 2.90
CA GLN A 69 -18.88 -16.01 2.35
C GLN A 69 -19.25 -16.48 0.94
N LYS A 70 -20.55 -16.72 0.67
CA LYS A 70 -21.04 -17.03 -0.68
C LYS A 70 -20.87 -15.86 -1.64
N GLU A 71 -21.27 -14.65 -1.23
CA GLU A 71 -21.06 -13.41 -2.01
C GLU A 71 -19.57 -13.21 -2.35
N ALA A 72 -18.68 -13.48 -1.38
CA ALA A 72 -17.25 -13.32 -1.59
C ALA A 72 -16.65 -14.34 -2.56
N ILE A 73 -17.13 -15.59 -2.54
CA ILE A 73 -16.74 -16.60 -3.54
C ILE A 73 -17.23 -16.21 -4.92
N GLU A 74 -18.51 -15.84 -5.04
CA GLU A 74 -19.11 -15.43 -6.32
C GLU A 74 -18.33 -14.26 -6.95
N LEU A 75 -18.00 -13.25 -6.14
CA LEU A 75 -17.18 -12.12 -6.58
C LEU A 75 -15.79 -12.56 -7.06
N VAL A 76 -15.11 -13.45 -6.32
CA VAL A 76 -13.79 -13.97 -6.71
C VAL A 76 -13.87 -14.77 -8.01
N GLU A 77 -14.89 -15.62 -8.18
CA GLU A 77 -15.08 -16.43 -9.38
C GLU A 77 -15.34 -15.55 -10.61
N LEU A 78 -16.22 -14.55 -10.47
CA LEU A 78 -16.46 -13.54 -11.51
C LEU A 78 -15.15 -12.83 -11.89
N LEU A 79 -14.45 -12.25 -10.91
CA LEU A 79 -13.20 -11.52 -11.16
C LEU A 79 -12.13 -12.42 -11.76
N SER A 80 -12.00 -13.67 -11.30
CA SER A 80 -11.04 -14.63 -11.85
C SER A 80 -11.35 -14.96 -13.32
N SER A 81 -12.61 -15.25 -13.63
CA SER A 81 -13.06 -15.52 -15.00
C SER A 81 -12.82 -14.34 -15.94
N GLU A 82 -13.18 -13.13 -15.51
CA GLU A 82 -13.14 -11.92 -16.32
C GLU A 82 -11.73 -11.31 -16.47
N SER A 83 -10.85 -11.51 -15.48
CA SER A 83 -9.45 -11.01 -15.52
C SER A 83 -8.43 -12.03 -16.00
N LYS A 84 -8.86 -13.29 -16.14
CA LYS A 84 -7.97 -14.44 -16.39
C LYS A 84 -6.88 -14.62 -15.34
N VAL A 85 -7.04 -14.01 -14.17
CA VAL A 85 -6.18 -14.24 -13.01
C VAL A 85 -6.63 -15.54 -12.33
N PRO A 86 -5.73 -16.50 -12.08
CA PRO A 86 -6.09 -17.75 -11.40
C PRO A 86 -6.63 -17.53 -9.98
N ILE A 87 -7.64 -18.30 -9.55
CA ILE A 87 -8.20 -18.24 -8.18
C ILE A 87 -7.11 -18.34 -7.09
N GLN A 88 -6.09 -19.17 -7.31
CA GLN A 88 -4.96 -19.34 -6.38
C GLN A 88 -4.12 -18.07 -6.14
N ASP A 89 -4.21 -17.08 -7.04
CA ASP A 89 -3.57 -15.77 -6.91
C ASP A 89 -4.50 -14.74 -6.25
N PHE A 90 -5.70 -15.12 -5.82
CA PHE A 90 -6.58 -14.28 -5.01
C PHE A 90 -6.48 -14.63 -3.53
N GLY A 91 -6.93 -13.71 -2.68
CA GLY A 91 -7.09 -13.92 -1.25
C GLY A 91 -8.13 -12.99 -0.66
N ILE A 92 -8.64 -13.36 0.51
CA ILE A 92 -9.56 -12.54 1.31
C ILE A 92 -8.89 -12.26 2.66
N HIS A 93 -8.96 -11.02 3.12
CA HIS A 93 -8.53 -10.61 4.45
C HIS A 93 -9.65 -9.90 5.21
N GLY A 94 -9.30 -9.17 6.27
CA GLY A 94 -10.28 -8.41 7.04
C GLY A 94 -11.23 -9.32 7.81
N SER A 95 -12.46 -8.86 8.03
CA SER A 95 -13.42 -9.59 8.86
C SER A 95 -13.83 -10.93 8.24
N VAL A 96 -13.99 -11.00 6.92
CA VAL A 96 -14.38 -12.25 6.22
C VAL A 96 -13.27 -13.29 6.32
N GLY A 97 -12.02 -12.90 6.05
CA GLY A 97 -10.87 -13.81 6.14
C GLY A 97 -10.57 -14.30 7.56
N LEU A 98 -11.02 -13.55 8.58
CA LEU A 98 -10.88 -13.91 10.00
C LEU A 98 -12.14 -14.58 10.58
N ASN A 99 -13.21 -14.74 9.79
CA ASN A 99 -14.52 -15.22 10.24
C ASN A 99 -15.08 -14.41 11.44
N MET A 100 -14.94 -13.09 11.36
CA MET A 100 -15.41 -12.11 12.36
C MET A 100 -16.34 -11.07 11.73
N HIS A 101 -16.91 -11.37 10.56
CA HIS A 101 -17.78 -10.47 9.82
C HIS A 101 -19.21 -10.48 10.36
N ASN A 102 -19.97 -9.47 9.93
CA ASN A 102 -21.41 -9.40 10.06
C ASN A 102 -22.03 -9.04 8.70
N GLU A 103 -23.35 -8.94 8.64
CA GLU A 103 -24.10 -8.64 7.43
C GLU A 103 -23.74 -7.29 6.75
N HIS A 104 -23.11 -6.36 7.48
CA HIS A 104 -22.68 -5.05 6.97
C HIS A 104 -21.18 -4.99 6.64
N SER A 105 -20.45 -6.09 6.80
CA SER A 105 -19.03 -6.15 6.45
C SER A 105 -18.81 -5.95 4.96
N ASP A 106 -17.75 -5.23 4.60
CA ASP A 106 -17.26 -5.14 3.23
C ASP A 106 -16.41 -6.40 2.90
N ILE A 107 -16.22 -6.71 1.63
CA ILE A 107 -15.32 -7.78 1.18
C ILE A 107 -13.92 -7.19 0.91
N ASP A 108 -12.94 -7.61 1.71
CA ASP A 108 -11.55 -7.17 1.61
C ASP A 108 -10.72 -8.18 0.81
N LEU A 109 -10.49 -7.88 -0.47
CA LEU A 109 -9.88 -8.75 -1.45
C LEU A 109 -8.42 -8.35 -1.72
N VAL A 110 -7.57 -9.34 -1.93
CA VAL A 110 -6.21 -9.14 -2.43
C VAL A 110 -5.95 -9.99 -3.66
N VAL A 111 -5.10 -9.47 -4.54
CA VAL A 111 -4.54 -10.22 -5.66
C VAL A 111 -3.02 -10.23 -5.55
N TYR A 112 -2.44 -11.41 -5.72
CA TYR A 112 -1.01 -11.63 -5.66
C TYR A 112 -0.41 -11.41 -7.06
N GLY A 113 0.58 -10.56 -7.18
CA GLY A 113 1.29 -10.30 -8.44
C GLY A 113 1.01 -8.92 -9.03
N ALA A 114 2.06 -8.23 -9.49
CA ALA A 114 1.93 -6.92 -10.15
C ALA A 114 1.10 -7.03 -11.43
N GLN A 115 1.47 -7.98 -12.30
CA GLN A 115 0.75 -8.23 -13.55
C GLN A 115 -0.71 -8.65 -13.31
N ASN A 116 -0.95 -9.46 -12.28
CA ASN A 116 -2.29 -9.89 -11.92
C ASN A 116 -3.14 -8.71 -11.43
N PHE A 117 -2.57 -7.81 -10.63
CA PHE A 117 -3.24 -6.59 -10.22
C PHE A 117 -3.58 -5.70 -11.41
N THR A 118 -2.64 -5.51 -12.35
CA THR A 118 -2.90 -4.74 -13.58
C THR A 118 -4.04 -5.34 -14.41
N ASN A 119 -4.07 -6.66 -14.56
CA ASN A 119 -5.17 -7.34 -15.27
C ASN A 119 -6.50 -7.15 -14.54
N LEU A 120 -6.51 -7.35 -13.22
CA LEU A 120 -7.69 -7.17 -12.39
C LEU A 120 -8.20 -5.71 -12.44
N GLU A 121 -7.32 -4.72 -12.35
CA GLU A 121 -7.68 -3.30 -12.41
C GLU A 121 -8.36 -2.95 -13.74
N ARG A 122 -7.82 -3.42 -14.86
CA ARG A 122 -8.46 -3.24 -16.18
C ARG A 122 -9.84 -3.88 -16.22
N THR A 123 -9.96 -5.10 -15.70
CA THR A 123 -11.24 -5.82 -15.63
C THR A 123 -12.25 -5.10 -14.74
N VAL A 124 -11.85 -4.61 -13.56
CA VAL A 124 -12.74 -3.87 -12.66
C VAL A 124 -13.22 -2.56 -13.31
N ASN A 125 -12.33 -1.83 -13.98
CA ASN A 125 -12.72 -0.60 -14.70
C ASN A 125 -13.71 -0.94 -15.83
N ARG A 126 -13.42 -1.97 -16.63
CA ARG A 126 -14.34 -2.42 -17.70
C ARG A 126 -15.71 -2.83 -17.14
N LEU A 127 -15.74 -3.63 -16.08
CA LEU A 127 -16.99 -4.05 -15.44
C LEU A 127 -17.75 -2.87 -14.80
N ALA A 128 -17.04 -1.81 -14.41
CA ALA A 128 -17.68 -0.57 -13.98
C ALA A 128 -18.29 0.21 -15.17
N ASP A 129 -17.60 0.26 -16.30
CA ASP A 129 -18.10 0.87 -17.54
C ASP A 129 -19.32 0.10 -18.11
N GLU A 130 -19.38 -1.22 -17.88
CA GLU A 130 -20.50 -2.11 -18.21
C GLU A 130 -21.62 -2.10 -17.14
N GLU A 131 -21.54 -1.22 -16.13
CA GLU A 131 -22.51 -1.09 -15.03
C GLU A 131 -22.68 -2.34 -14.14
N VAL A 132 -21.81 -3.34 -14.27
CA VAL A 132 -21.75 -4.50 -13.37
C VAL A 132 -21.25 -4.10 -11.99
N PHE A 133 -20.27 -3.18 -11.96
CA PHE A 133 -19.77 -2.58 -10.72
C PHE A 133 -20.04 -1.08 -10.68
N THR A 134 -20.08 -0.52 -9.47
CA THR A 134 -20.04 0.93 -9.28
C THR A 134 -18.85 1.32 -8.41
N HIS A 135 -17.99 2.22 -8.89
CA HIS A 135 -16.91 2.75 -8.07
C HIS A 135 -17.43 3.52 -6.85
N VAL A 136 -16.78 3.32 -5.71
CA VAL A 136 -17.13 3.99 -4.44
C VAL A 136 -16.03 4.97 -4.08
N PHE A 137 -16.29 6.26 -4.30
CA PHE A 137 -15.38 7.35 -3.93
C PHE A 137 -15.82 7.99 -2.61
N THR A 138 -14.93 7.99 -1.62
CA THR A 138 -15.18 8.69 -0.35
C THR A 138 -14.34 9.97 -0.21
N LYS A 139 -13.29 10.09 -1.01
CA LYS A 139 -12.32 11.21 -1.03
C LYS A 139 -11.83 11.43 -2.44
N LYS A 140 -11.29 12.63 -2.71
CA LYS A 140 -10.73 13.01 -4.01
C LYS A 140 -9.73 11.96 -4.54
N ILE A 141 -8.81 11.51 -3.70
CA ILE A 141 -7.77 10.54 -4.10
C ILE A 141 -8.35 9.17 -4.54
N ASP A 142 -9.56 8.82 -4.09
CA ASP A 142 -10.17 7.53 -4.47
C ASP A 142 -10.45 7.49 -5.98
N GLN A 143 -10.67 8.65 -6.63
CA GLN A 143 -10.87 8.75 -8.08
C GLN A 143 -9.64 8.29 -8.86
N ALA A 144 -8.44 8.54 -8.33
CA ALA A 144 -7.20 8.05 -8.91
C ALA A 144 -6.97 6.56 -8.60
N ARG A 145 -7.27 6.13 -7.36
CA ARG A 145 -6.98 4.76 -6.90
C ARG A 145 -7.92 3.70 -7.46
N LYS A 146 -9.21 4.05 -7.59
CA LYS A 146 -10.34 3.19 -7.99
C LYS A 146 -10.48 1.82 -7.27
N HIS A 147 -9.76 1.62 -6.17
CA HIS A 147 -9.66 0.36 -5.43
C HIS A 147 -10.92 -0.11 -4.68
N ARG A 148 -12.04 0.64 -4.76
CA ARG A 148 -13.29 0.34 -4.05
C ARG A 148 -14.47 0.37 -4.99
N CYS A 149 -15.27 -0.67 -4.93
CA CYS A 149 -16.42 -0.86 -5.80
C CYS A 149 -17.60 -1.46 -5.02
N ARG A 150 -18.76 -1.48 -5.66
CA ARG A 150 -19.97 -2.18 -5.21
C ARG A 150 -20.38 -3.19 -6.27
N TYR A 151 -20.78 -4.38 -5.83
CA TYR A 151 -21.36 -5.47 -6.61
C TYR A 151 -22.56 -6.04 -5.83
N ASN A 152 -23.76 -6.09 -6.42
CA ASN A 152 -25.00 -6.54 -5.75
C ASN A 152 -25.20 -5.93 -4.35
N ASP A 153 -25.11 -4.60 -4.24
CA ASP A 153 -25.16 -3.83 -2.98
C ASP A 153 -24.03 -4.07 -1.95
N ARG A 154 -23.18 -5.07 -2.16
CA ARG A 154 -22.00 -5.32 -1.34
C ARG A 154 -20.82 -4.47 -1.79
N ARG A 155 -20.20 -3.77 -0.84
CA ARG A 155 -18.92 -3.11 -1.10
C ARG A 155 -17.77 -4.09 -1.04
N PHE A 156 -16.82 -3.92 -1.95
CA PHE A 156 -15.54 -4.63 -1.90
C PHE A 156 -14.37 -3.68 -2.14
N VAL A 157 -13.22 -4.06 -1.59
CA VAL A 157 -11.94 -3.40 -1.77
C VAL A 157 -10.97 -4.42 -2.38
N TYR A 158 -10.17 -4.00 -3.37
CA TYR A 158 -9.13 -4.87 -3.92
C TYR A 158 -7.75 -4.21 -3.79
N ASN A 159 -6.76 -4.96 -3.32
CA ASN A 159 -5.38 -4.49 -3.17
C ASN A 159 -4.38 -5.49 -3.74
N ALA A 160 -3.18 -5.02 -4.07
CA ALA A 160 -2.08 -5.87 -4.53
C ALA A 160 -1.23 -6.41 -3.36
N VAL A 161 -0.75 -7.65 -3.51
CA VAL A 161 0.28 -8.27 -2.66
C VAL A 161 1.39 -8.82 -3.56
N ARG A 162 2.66 -8.58 -3.20
CA ARG A 162 3.77 -9.15 -3.98
C ARG A 162 3.76 -10.66 -3.87
N LYS A 163 3.99 -11.35 -4.98
CA LYS A 163 4.40 -12.76 -4.95
C LYS A 163 5.80 -12.85 -4.34
N THR A 164 6.14 -14.00 -3.75
CA THR A 164 7.48 -14.21 -3.17
C THR A 164 8.59 -13.95 -4.20
N LYS A 165 8.37 -14.30 -5.47
CA LYS A 165 9.30 -14.06 -6.58
C LYS A 165 9.45 -12.59 -6.99
N GLU A 166 8.52 -11.72 -6.61
CA GLU A 166 8.58 -10.27 -6.86
C GLU A 166 9.25 -9.52 -5.70
N ILE A 167 9.64 -10.22 -4.64
CA ILE A 167 10.42 -9.63 -3.54
C ILE A 167 11.90 -9.81 -3.88
N ASP A 168 12.49 -8.76 -4.45
CA ASP A 168 13.88 -8.72 -4.90
C ASP A 168 14.88 -8.24 -3.84
N THR A 169 14.39 -7.88 -2.65
CA THR A 169 15.16 -7.21 -1.61
C THR A 169 15.11 -7.97 -0.30
N LYS A 170 16.29 -8.28 0.25
CA LYS A 170 16.44 -8.88 1.57
C LYS A 170 16.55 -7.81 2.64
N HIS A 171 16.08 -8.13 3.85
CA HIS A 171 16.35 -7.28 5.01
C HIS A 171 17.85 -7.13 5.22
N GLY A 172 18.31 -5.90 5.40
CA GLY A 172 19.73 -5.58 5.57
C GLY A 172 20.50 -5.32 4.27
N ARG A 173 19.88 -5.48 3.08
CA ARG A 173 20.51 -5.10 1.80
C ARG A 173 20.80 -3.60 1.71
N PHE A 174 19.91 -2.77 2.26
CA PHE A 174 20.00 -1.32 2.20
C PHE A 174 20.09 -0.72 3.61
N ARG A 175 20.92 0.32 3.74
CA ARG A 175 20.97 1.21 4.91
C ARG A 175 20.37 2.56 4.52
N TYR A 176 19.59 3.12 5.42
CA TYR A 176 18.85 4.37 5.23
C TYR A 176 19.33 5.40 6.24
N THR A 177 19.74 6.57 5.77
CA THR A 177 20.17 7.70 6.60
C THR A 177 19.26 8.89 6.34
N PRO A 178 18.40 9.30 7.30
CA PRO A 178 17.54 10.46 7.13
C PRO A 178 18.35 11.75 7.06
N ILE A 179 17.93 12.68 6.20
CA ILE A 179 18.62 13.95 5.97
C ILE A 179 17.75 15.11 6.42
N LYS A 180 16.64 15.35 5.74
CA LYS A 180 15.68 16.41 6.05
C LYS A 180 14.32 16.11 5.43
N ASN A 181 13.29 16.82 5.84
CA ASN A 181 12.04 16.82 5.08
C ASN A 181 12.15 17.72 3.86
N VAL A 182 11.45 17.31 2.80
CA VAL A 182 11.35 18.05 1.56
C VAL A 182 9.91 18.07 1.09
N GLN A 183 9.53 19.17 0.44
CA GLN A 183 8.30 19.31 -0.31
C GLN A 183 8.63 19.68 -1.76
N PHE A 184 8.02 18.98 -2.71
CA PHE A 184 8.37 19.16 -4.12
C PHE A 184 7.27 18.67 -5.04
N VAL A 185 7.40 19.03 -6.31
CA VAL A 185 6.67 18.46 -7.44
C VAL A 185 7.63 17.64 -8.29
N SER A 186 7.16 16.49 -8.80
CA SER A 186 7.93 15.62 -9.70
C SER A 186 7.00 14.95 -10.71
N GLU A 187 7.57 14.48 -11.82
CA GLU A 187 6.88 13.58 -12.76
C GLU A 187 7.19 12.13 -12.43
N VAL A 188 6.18 11.27 -12.43
CA VAL A 188 6.33 9.81 -12.28
C VAL A 188 6.82 9.22 -13.60
N VAL A 189 7.91 8.47 -13.56
CA VAL A 189 8.47 7.79 -14.75
C VAL A 189 8.28 6.29 -14.73
N ASN A 190 7.96 5.71 -13.57
CA ASN A 190 7.63 4.30 -13.44
C ASN A 190 6.70 4.09 -12.25
N ASP A 191 5.62 3.36 -12.48
CA ASP A 191 4.57 3.04 -11.53
C ASP A 191 4.35 1.53 -11.32
N ASN A 192 5.27 0.68 -11.76
CA ASN A 192 5.16 -0.79 -11.68
C ASN A 192 5.00 -1.35 -10.25
N GLU A 193 5.37 -0.58 -9.24
CA GLU A 193 5.35 -0.96 -7.82
C GLU A 193 4.40 -0.07 -6.99
N ASN A 194 3.61 0.78 -7.65
CA ASN A 194 2.79 1.80 -6.98
C ASN A 194 1.59 1.20 -6.20
N MET A 195 1.15 0.00 -6.56
CA MET A 195 -0.04 -0.67 -6.02
C MET A 195 0.24 -1.39 -4.70
N PHE A 196 1.50 -1.70 -4.43
CA PHE A 196 1.91 -2.50 -3.28
C PHE A 196 2.07 -1.67 -2.00
N ARG A 197 2.30 -2.37 -0.88
CA ARG A 197 2.83 -1.77 0.35
C ARG A 197 4.30 -2.17 0.55
N PRO A 198 5.23 -1.22 0.76
CA PRO A 198 5.07 0.20 0.42
C PRO A 198 4.84 0.40 -1.09
N ALA A 199 4.23 1.53 -1.45
CA ALA A 199 4.13 1.96 -2.85
C ALA A 199 5.46 2.58 -3.25
N VAL A 200 5.91 2.32 -4.48
CA VAL A 200 7.14 2.91 -5.02
C VAL A 200 6.82 3.60 -6.33
N TYR A 201 7.27 4.84 -6.44
CA TYR A 201 7.20 5.67 -7.65
C TYR A 201 8.62 6.05 -8.04
N ALA A 202 9.08 5.69 -9.23
CA ALA A 202 10.27 6.32 -9.78
C ALA A 202 9.89 7.69 -10.33
N ILE A 203 10.74 8.69 -10.12
CA ILE A 203 10.44 10.09 -10.41
C ILE A 203 11.58 10.79 -11.16
N LYS A 204 11.24 11.88 -11.85
CA LYS A 204 12.19 12.85 -12.43
C LYS A 204 11.66 14.28 -12.27
N ASP A 205 12.43 15.25 -12.74
CA ASP A 205 12.06 16.67 -12.79
C ASP A 205 11.68 17.23 -11.42
N TYR A 206 12.54 16.97 -10.43
CA TYR A 206 12.41 17.48 -9.07
C TYR A 206 12.31 19.01 -9.05
N LYS A 207 11.23 19.53 -8.50
CA LYS A 207 11.00 20.98 -8.33
C LYS A 207 10.66 21.28 -6.87
N PRO A 208 11.59 21.86 -6.09
CA PRO A 208 11.34 22.15 -4.68
C PRO A 208 10.18 23.15 -4.55
N PHE A 209 9.39 22.99 -3.50
CA PHE A 209 8.27 23.88 -3.20
C PHE A 209 8.70 25.14 -2.44
N ASP A 210 9.80 25.05 -1.68
CA ASP A 210 10.37 26.13 -0.88
C ASP A 210 11.91 26.01 -0.80
N LEU A 211 12.56 27.06 -0.29
CA LEU A 211 14.02 27.11 -0.09
C LEU A 211 14.53 25.98 0.83
N ALA A 212 13.73 25.58 1.82
CA ALA A 212 14.10 24.48 2.72
C ALA A 212 14.19 23.13 2.00
N SER A 213 13.47 22.99 0.89
CA SER A 213 13.43 21.82 0.05
C SER A 213 14.48 21.84 -1.06
N GLU A 214 15.22 22.92 -1.30
CA GLU A 214 16.31 22.92 -2.28
C GLU A 214 17.38 21.87 -1.96
N LEU A 215 17.88 21.18 -2.98
CA LEU A 215 18.86 20.09 -2.89
C LEU A 215 19.99 20.35 -3.89
N SER A 216 21.18 19.83 -3.61
CA SER A 216 22.23 19.76 -4.63
C SER A 216 21.88 18.71 -5.68
N ASP A 217 22.46 18.82 -6.87
CA ASP A 217 22.17 17.92 -8.00
C ASP A 217 22.44 16.44 -7.65
N GLU A 218 23.44 16.17 -6.81
CA GLU A 218 23.80 14.81 -6.37
C GLU A 218 22.82 14.23 -5.35
N GLN A 219 21.97 15.06 -4.74
CA GLN A 219 20.99 14.67 -3.71
C GLN A 219 19.58 14.53 -4.27
N ILE A 220 19.36 14.81 -5.56
CA ILE A 220 18.05 14.75 -6.18
C ILE A 220 17.49 13.32 -6.06
N PRO A 221 16.33 13.15 -5.40
CA PRO A 221 15.76 11.82 -5.21
C PRO A 221 15.22 11.28 -6.53
N VAL A 222 15.46 10.00 -6.77
CA VAL A 222 14.97 9.27 -7.96
C VAL A 222 13.73 8.42 -7.68
N ILE A 223 13.39 8.25 -6.40
CA ILE A 223 12.29 7.40 -5.93
C ILE A 223 11.49 8.11 -4.83
N VAL A 224 10.18 7.92 -4.85
CA VAL A 224 9.27 8.19 -3.73
C VAL A 224 8.68 6.87 -3.24
N THR A 225 8.83 6.60 -1.95
CA THR A 225 8.32 5.39 -1.29
C THR A 225 7.25 5.76 -0.27
N SER A 226 6.02 5.25 -0.42
CA SER A 226 4.94 5.45 0.57
C SER A 226 4.72 4.23 1.46
N MET A 227 4.92 4.41 2.76
CA MET A 227 4.55 3.46 3.82
C MET A 227 3.05 3.54 4.17
N ILE A 228 2.38 4.61 3.74
CA ILE A 228 0.96 4.89 4.00
C ILE A 228 0.12 4.30 2.87
N GLY A 229 -0.73 3.33 3.20
CA GLY A 229 -1.56 2.63 2.21
C GLY A 229 -2.54 3.53 1.45
N TYR A 230 -2.85 4.70 2.00
CA TYR A 230 -3.70 5.71 1.39
C TYR A 230 -3.13 6.28 0.08
N TYR A 231 -1.80 6.34 -0.06
CA TYR A 231 -1.11 6.88 -1.24
C TYR A 231 -0.63 5.80 -2.22
N ARG A 232 -1.20 4.60 -2.17
CA ARG A 232 -0.91 3.55 -3.17
C ARG A 232 -1.75 3.76 -4.41
N ASN A 233 -1.19 3.47 -5.57
CA ASN A 233 -1.87 3.44 -6.85
C ASN A 233 -2.50 4.79 -7.25
N VAL A 234 -1.98 5.91 -6.73
CA VAL A 234 -2.59 7.24 -6.91
C VAL A 234 -2.13 7.99 -8.17
N ALA A 235 -1.04 7.56 -8.79
CA ALA A 235 -0.44 8.21 -9.95
C ALA A 235 0.12 7.14 -10.90
N ARG A 236 0.17 7.48 -12.19
CA ARG A 236 0.68 6.66 -13.29
C ARG A 236 1.92 7.29 -13.90
N THR A 237 2.65 6.52 -14.69
CA THR A 237 3.75 7.07 -15.51
C THR A 237 3.24 8.23 -16.38
N GLY A 238 3.93 9.36 -16.33
CA GLY A 238 3.57 10.63 -16.97
C GLY A 238 2.80 11.61 -16.07
N ASP A 239 2.24 11.15 -14.94
CA ASP A 239 1.54 12.04 -14.01
C ASP A 239 2.52 12.88 -13.20
N LYS A 240 2.10 14.09 -12.83
CA LYS A 240 2.80 14.91 -11.84
C LYS A 240 2.24 14.65 -10.45
N ILE A 241 3.14 14.55 -9.48
CA ILE A 241 2.80 14.40 -8.07
C ILE A 241 3.42 15.51 -7.25
N ARG A 242 2.68 16.00 -6.26
CA ARG A 242 3.19 16.81 -5.15
C ARG A 242 3.48 15.88 -3.97
N VAL A 243 4.66 16.01 -3.38
CA VAL A 243 5.13 15.12 -2.33
C VAL A 243 5.62 15.95 -1.14
N SER A 244 5.29 15.48 0.06
CA SER A 244 5.86 15.95 1.33
C SER A 244 6.33 14.70 2.11
N GLY A 245 7.63 14.61 2.38
CA GLY A 245 8.21 13.45 3.04
C GLY A 245 9.67 13.67 3.45
N ALA A 246 10.30 12.63 4.00
CA ALA A 246 11.69 12.68 4.43
C ALA A 246 12.63 12.20 3.32
N LEU A 247 13.59 13.04 2.94
CA LEU A 247 14.73 12.63 2.13
C LEU A 247 15.63 11.71 2.96
N GLU A 248 15.92 10.53 2.43
CA GLU A 248 16.91 9.62 3.00
C GLU A 248 17.97 9.28 1.94
N LYS A 249 19.22 9.21 2.37
CA LYS A 249 20.29 8.54 1.61
C LYS A 249 20.11 7.03 1.77
N VAL A 250 20.16 6.31 0.67
CA VAL A 250 20.10 4.84 0.62
C VAL A 250 21.44 4.31 0.16
N ASP A 251 22.10 3.53 1.02
CA ASP A 251 23.35 2.85 0.69
C ASP A 251 23.06 1.35 0.46
N ASN A 252 23.40 0.83 -0.71
CA ASN A 252 23.42 -0.61 -0.97
C ASN A 252 24.66 -1.21 -0.31
N ILE A 253 24.46 -2.05 0.70
CA ILE A 253 25.56 -2.60 1.50
C ILE A 253 26.37 -3.63 0.69
N GLU A 254 25.75 -4.28 -0.29
CA GLU A 254 26.38 -5.31 -1.10
C GLU A 254 27.19 -4.70 -2.26
N THR A 255 26.66 -3.69 -2.94
CA THR A 255 27.32 -3.09 -4.13
C THR A 255 28.11 -1.82 -3.82
N GLY A 256 27.84 -1.17 -2.68
CA GLY A 256 28.41 0.14 -2.34
C GLY A 256 27.76 1.32 -3.08
N GLU A 257 26.84 1.07 -4.01
CA GLU A 257 26.09 2.11 -4.71
C GLU A 257 25.20 2.88 -3.74
N MET A 258 25.05 4.18 -4.00
CA MET A 258 24.18 5.04 -3.21
C MET A 258 23.23 5.82 -4.11
N TYR A 259 22.04 6.10 -3.58
CA TYR A 259 21.06 6.99 -4.19
C TYR A 259 20.23 7.68 -3.11
N TYR A 260 19.37 8.62 -3.53
CA TYR A 260 18.47 9.33 -2.64
C TYR A 260 17.02 8.98 -2.99
N HIS A 261 16.20 8.86 -1.96
CA HIS A 261 14.75 8.67 -2.10
C HIS A 261 14.00 9.52 -1.08
N VAL A 262 12.71 9.70 -1.30
CA VAL A 262 11.82 10.34 -0.32
C VAL A 262 10.85 9.31 0.23
N VAL A 263 10.78 9.21 1.55
CA VAL A 263 9.82 8.34 2.25
C VAL A 263 8.65 9.16 2.77
N VAL A 264 7.44 8.71 2.43
CA VAL A 264 6.17 9.20 2.96
C VAL A 264 5.63 8.17 3.94
N GLY A 265 5.29 8.59 5.16
CA GLY A 265 4.90 7.70 6.26
C GLY A 265 6.06 7.29 7.17
N THR A 266 6.92 8.25 7.55
CA THR A 266 8.02 8.00 8.50
C THR A 266 7.51 7.75 9.92
N GLY A 267 6.33 8.29 10.25
CA GLY A 267 5.75 8.29 11.60
C GLY A 267 6.33 9.38 12.52
N ILE A 268 7.09 10.34 11.96
CA ILE A 268 7.76 11.41 12.71
C ILE A 268 7.06 12.75 12.45
N HIS A 269 6.83 13.11 11.19
CA HIS A 269 6.27 14.41 10.82
C HIS A 269 4.76 14.33 10.57
N GLY A 270 4.01 15.30 11.09
CA GLY A 270 2.62 15.52 10.71
C GLY A 270 2.60 16.26 9.37
N ASN A 271 1.83 15.77 8.40
CA ASN A 271 1.71 16.31 7.02
C ASN A 271 2.65 15.70 5.96
N GLU A 272 2.86 14.39 6.00
CA GLU A 272 3.48 13.64 4.91
C GLU A 272 2.40 13.15 3.93
N TYR A 273 2.59 13.41 2.63
CA TYR A 273 1.61 13.09 1.60
C TYR A 273 2.20 12.86 0.21
N ILE A 274 1.39 12.20 -0.62
CA ILE A 274 1.52 12.19 -2.09
C ILE A 274 0.17 12.63 -2.65
N GLU A 275 0.17 13.66 -3.46
CA GLU A 275 -1.02 14.22 -4.09
C GLU A 275 -0.81 14.25 -5.61
N PRO A 276 -1.60 13.51 -6.40
CA PRO A 276 -1.62 13.66 -7.84
C PRO A 276 -2.06 15.08 -8.20
N ILE A 277 -1.30 15.75 -9.04
CA ILE A 277 -1.67 17.04 -9.61
C ILE A 277 -2.52 16.72 -10.83
N GLU A 278 -3.80 17.07 -10.78
CA GLU A 278 -4.67 16.99 -11.96
C GLU A 278 -3.98 17.76 -13.08
N ASN A 279 -3.70 17.08 -14.19
CA ASN A 279 -3.37 17.79 -15.41
C ASN A 279 -4.56 18.70 -15.69
N LEU A 280 -4.33 20.01 -15.67
CA LEU A 280 -5.22 21.00 -16.28
C LEU A 280 -5.20 20.74 -17.79
N THR A 281 -5.78 19.64 -18.23
CA THR A 281 -6.19 19.43 -19.60
C THR A 281 -7.65 19.81 -19.64
N GLY A 282 -7.88 21.06 -20.07
CA GLY A 282 -9.20 21.56 -20.43
C GLY A 282 -9.74 20.93 -21.70
#